data_AF-F0XB43-F1
#
_entry.id   AF-F0XB43-F1
#
_cell.length_a   1.000
_cell.length_b   1.000
_cell.length_c   1.000
_cell.angle_alpha   90.00
_cell.angle_beta   90.00
_cell.angle_gamma   90.00
#
_symmetry.space_group_name_H-M   'P 1'
#
loop_
_entity.id
_entity.type
_entity.pdbx_description
1 polymer ?
#
loop_
_entity_poly.entity_id
_entity_poly.type
_entity_poly.pdbx_seq_one_letter_code
_entity_poly.pdbx_strand_id
1 'polypeptide(L)'
;MLESPFFDKACTGVFKEGLEHSVDLPDEDPDTVDRFFRFLYAGNYSDGEHYDDLPSNTALIAPGPDSESPPAEDTLDYDSDGSDYMETEDGIEIDANLPLPSGWKNRAITTLYTSLRVYIMADKYDVSALKLLSGERFKRTAERLWCEYDDFPAVVDLLYGSTMSGDPLREFVCALITHQYHGDAGLRARMKPVLEKNPDFAIKLLEMMVGITTTDVALR
;
A
#
# COMPACT_ATOMS: atom_id res chain seq x y z
N MET A 1 -14.18 -5.93 -15.59
CA MET A 1 -14.04 -6.10 -14.12
C MET A 1 -12.64 -6.61 -13.86
N LEU A 2 -11.98 -6.14 -12.80
CA LEU A 2 -10.63 -6.60 -12.45
C LEU A 2 -10.74 -8.05 -11.93
N GLU A 3 -10.44 -9.00 -12.80
CA GLU A 3 -10.60 -10.44 -12.57
C GLU A 3 -9.43 -10.97 -11.72
N SER A 4 -9.70 -11.36 -10.49
CA SER A 4 -8.79 -12.22 -9.74
C SER A 4 -8.98 -13.67 -10.20
N PRO A 5 -7.96 -14.33 -10.79
CA PRO A 5 -8.05 -15.73 -11.22
C PRO A 5 -8.35 -16.70 -10.08
N PHE A 6 -8.04 -16.32 -8.84
CA PHE A 6 -8.37 -17.09 -7.64
C PHE A 6 -9.90 -17.15 -7.43
N PHE A 7 -10.55 -15.99 -7.38
CA PHE A 7 -12.00 -15.91 -7.16
C PHE A 7 -12.79 -16.47 -8.33
N ASP A 8 -12.29 -16.31 -9.57
CA ASP A 8 -12.90 -16.96 -10.73
C ASP A 8 -12.94 -18.49 -10.56
N LYS A 9 -11.81 -19.12 -10.19
CA LYS A 9 -11.75 -20.56 -9.94
C LYS A 9 -12.54 -21.01 -8.71
N ALA A 10 -12.54 -20.21 -7.63
CA ALA A 10 -13.25 -20.53 -6.40
C ALA A 10 -14.78 -20.49 -6.60
N CYS A 11 -15.27 -19.51 -7.36
CA CYS A 11 -16.70 -19.29 -7.57
C CYS A 11 -17.30 -20.10 -8.74
N THR A 12 -16.50 -20.51 -9.73
CA THR A 12 -16.98 -21.27 -10.90
C THR A 12 -16.77 -22.78 -10.79
N GLY A 13 -16.03 -23.24 -9.78
CA GLY A 13 -15.69 -24.65 -9.60
C GLY A 13 -16.77 -25.48 -8.90
N VAL A 14 -16.57 -26.80 -8.87
CA VAL A 14 -17.35 -27.78 -8.09
C VAL A 14 -16.87 -27.89 -6.63
N PHE A 15 -16.11 -26.91 -6.16
CA PHE A 15 -15.58 -26.88 -4.81
C PHE A 15 -16.65 -26.41 -3.82
N LYS A 16 -16.38 -26.60 -2.52
CA LYS A 16 -17.31 -26.27 -1.44
C LYS A 16 -17.76 -24.81 -1.52
N GLU A 17 -16.84 -23.93 -1.88
CA GLU A 17 -17.03 -22.49 -2.00
C GLU A 17 -18.02 -22.11 -3.12
N GLY A 18 -17.90 -22.75 -4.28
CA GLY A 18 -18.82 -22.55 -5.41
C GLY A 18 -20.22 -23.11 -5.14
N LEU A 19 -20.34 -24.15 -4.32
CA LEU A 19 -21.62 -24.75 -3.92
C LEU A 19 -22.31 -23.99 -2.78
N GLU A 20 -21.55 -23.50 -1.81
CA GLU A 20 -22.07 -22.74 -0.67
C GLU A 20 -22.21 -21.24 -0.97
N HIS A 21 -21.70 -20.79 -2.12
CA HIS A 21 -21.62 -19.37 -2.49
C HIS A 21 -20.95 -18.52 -1.39
N SER A 22 -19.98 -19.11 -0.68
CA SER A 22 -19.28 -18.51 0.45
C SER A 22 -17.81 -18.90 0.41
N VAL A 23 -16.93 -17.91 0.57
CA VAL A 23 -15.48 -18.10 0.67
C VAL A 23 -15.04 -17.62 2.05
N ASP A 24 -14.55 -18.51 2.89
CA ASP A 24 -14.02 -18.18 4.22
C ASP A 24 -12.57 -17.71 4.12
N LEU A 25 -12.28 -16.52 4.67
CA LEU A 25 -10.94 -15.90 4.71
C LEU A 25 -10.46 -15.68 6.15
N PRO A 26 -10.21 -16.73 6.95
CA PRO A 26 -9.93 -16.60 8.38
C PRO A 26 -8.57 -15.98 8.72
N ASP A 27 -7.61 -16.03 7.79
CA ASP A 27 -6.26 -15.49 7.98
C ASP A 27 -6.17 -13.99 7.63
N GLU A 28 -7.20 -13.43 7.02
CA GLU A 28 -7.22 -12.04 6.55
C GLU A 28 -7.96 -11.12 7.53
N ASP A 29 -7.49 -9.88 7.60
CA ASP A 29 -8.15 -8.84 8.39
C ASP A 29 -9.49 -8.45 7.77
N PRO A 30 -10.56 -8.27 8.56
CA PRO A 30 -11.80 -7.70 8.05
C PRO A 30 -11.60 -6.35 7.35
N ASP A 31 -10.76 -5.46 7.91
CA ASP A 31 -10.53 -4.12 7.33
C ASP A 31 -9.71 -4.18 6.03
N THR A 32 -8.79 -5.14 5.92
CA THR A 32 -7.99 -5.33 4.71
C THR A 32 -8.86 -5.92 3.60
N VAL A 33 -9.70 -6.90 3.95
CA VAL A 33 -10.69 -7.53 3.06
C VAL A 33 -11.70 -6.50 2.53
N ASP A 34 -12.23 -5.63 3.41
CA ASP A 34 -13.14 -4.55 3.00
C ASP A 34 -12.48 -3.64 1.94
N ARG A 35 -11.24 -3.18 2.19
CA ARG A 35 -10.51 -2.32 1.24
C ARG A 35 -10.22 -3.01 -0.09
N PHE A 36 -9.94 -4.30 -0.07
CA PHE A 36 -9.74 -5.08 -1.28
C PHE A 36 -11.02 -5.17 -2.11
N PHE A 37 -12.16 -5.48 -1.47
CA PHE A 37 -13.43 -5.49 -2.18
C PHE A 37 -13.81 -4.10 -2.68
N ARG A 38 -13.62 -3.03 -1.89
CA ARG A 38 -13.83 -1.65 -2.36
C ARG A 38 -13.04 -1.37 -3.63
N PHE A 39 -11.78 -1.79 -3.69
CA PHE A 39 -10.99 -1.64 -4.91
C PHE A 39 -11.58 -2.43 -6.09
N LEU A 40 -12.04 -3.66 -5.87
CA LEU A 40 -12.65 -4.46 -6.95
C LEU A 40 -13.94 -3.83 -7.50
N TYR A 41 -14.74 -3.18 -6.65
CA TYR A 41 -16.01 -2.56 -7.05
C TYR A 41 -15.85 -1.13 -7.58
N ALA A 42 -15.00 -0.31 -6.95
CA ALA A 42 -14.87 1.12 -7.22
C ALA A 42 -13.55 1.52 -7.91
N GLY A 43 -12.61 0.58 -8.08
CA GLY A 43 -11.26 0.88 -8.60
C GLY A 43 -10.40 1.71 -7.64
N ASN A 44 -10.83 1.87 -6.39
CA ASN A 44 -10.12 2.60 -5.35
C ASN A 44 -10.54 2.09 -3.95
N TYR A 45 -9.73 2.39 -2.94
CA TYR A 45 -10.07 2.16 -1.54
C TYR A 45 -9.62 3.35 -0.71
N SER A 46 -10.36 3.70 0.34
CA SER A 46 -9.91 4.75 1.25
C SER A 46 -8.66 4.28 1.99
N ASP A 47 -7.61 5.10 2.04
CA ASP A 47 -6.46 4.88 2.92
C ASP A 47 -6.40 5.92 4.04
N GLY A 48 -7.18 6.99 3.99
CA GLY A 48 -7.12 8.11 4.94
C GLY A 48 -6.38 9.33 4.39
N GLU A 49 -5.71 9.21 3.25
CA GLU A 49 -5.24 10.32 2.41
C GLU A 49 -6.08 10.49 1.14
N HIS A 50 -6.69 9.41 0.63
CA HIS A 50 -7.54 9.38 -0.55
C HIS A 50 -8.92 8.84 -0.16
N TYR A 51 -9.98 9.55 -0.56
CA TYR A 51 -11.37 9.11 -0.41
C TYR A 51 -11.81 8.35 -1.68
N ASP A 52 -12.74 7.42 -1.51
CA ASP A 52 -13.17 6.40 -2.48
C ASP A 52 -14.18 6.91 -3.53
N ASP A 53 -14.43 8.21 -3.59
CA ASP A 53 -15.42 8.83 -4.49
C ASP A 53 -15.02 8.76 -5.98
N LEU A 54 -13.75 8.53 -6.29
CA LEU A 54 -13.23 8.42 -7.66
C LEU A 54 -12.29 7.21 -7.84
N PRO A 55 -12.34 6.53 -9.00
CA PRO A 55 -11.42 5.44 -9.30
C PRO A 55 -9.98 5.95 -9.37
N SER A 56 -9.03 5.14 -8.88
CA SER A 56 -7.61 5.50 -8.93
C SER A 56 -7.08 5.47 -10.36
N ASN A 57 -6.07 6.30 -10.67
CA ASN A 57 -5.38 6.23 -11.97
C ASN A 57 -4.88 4.82 -12.29
N THR A 58 -4.47 4.05 -11.28
CA THR A 58 -4.04 2.65 -11.44
C THR A 58 -5.17 1.73 -11.93
N ALA A 59 -6.42 1.97 -11.51
CA ALA A 59 -7.58 1.24 -12.00
C ALA A 59 -7.95 1.61 -13.44
N LEU A 60 -7.69 2.86 -13.86
CA LEU A 60 -7.91 3.33 -15.23
C LEU A 60 -6.86 2.83 -16.23
N ILE A 61 -5.69 2.40 -15.74
CA ILE A 61 -4.58 1.88 -16.57
C ILE A 61 -4.76 0.38 -16.89
N ALA A 62 -5.70 -0.33 -16.25
CA ALA A 62 -5.97 -1.73 -16.56
C ALA A 62 -6.47 -1.90 -18.01
N PRO A 63 -5.93 -2.86 -18.78
CA PRO A 63 -6.34 -3.05 -20.17
C PRO A 63 -7.71 -3.72 -20.21
N GLY A 64 -8.78 -2.94 -20.39
CA GLY A 64 -10.04 -3.44 -20.91
C GLY A 64 -10.01 -3.40 -22.45
N PRO A 65 -10.56 -4.41 -23.16
CA PRO A 65 -10.91 -4.25 -24.55
C PRO A 65 -12.08 -3.25 -24.61
N ASP A 66 -11.99 -2.34 -25.57
CA ASP A 66 -13.04 -1.39 -25.96
C ASP A 66 -13.16 -0.15 -25.05
N SER A 67 -12.35 0.84 -25.41
CA SER A 67 -12.60 2.25 -25.10
C SER A 67 -13.90 2.72 -25.77
N GLU A 68 -15.05 2.41 -25.18
CA GLU A 68 -16.24 3.21 -25.42
C GLU A 68 -16.23 4.38 -24.43
N SER A 69 -15.93 5.56 -24.97
CA SER A 69 -16.17 6.83 -24.28
C SER A 69 -17.60 6.86 -23.76
N PRO A 70 -17.85 7.21 -22.48
CA PRO A 70 -19.22 7.39 -22.03
C PRO A 70 -19.90 8.48 -22.86
N PRO A 71 -21.16 8.28 -23.28
CA PRO A 71 -21.90 9.31 -23.99
C PRO A 71 -22.02 10.53 -23.07
N ALA A 72 -21.84 11.72 -23.65
CA ALA A 72 -21.95 12.99 -22.94
C ALA A 72 -23.23 13.00 -22.09
N GLU A 73 -23.06 13.07 -20.76
CA GLU A 73 -24.19 13.15 -19.85
C GLU A 73 -24.96 14.44 -20.12
N ASP A 74 -26.22 14.24 -20.53
CA ASP A 74 -27.26 15.24 -20.57
C ASP A 74 -27.44 15.75 -19.12
N THR A 75 -27.24 17.05 -18.91
CA THR A 75 -27.33 17.68 -17.61
C THR A 75 -28.74 17.51 -17.05
N LEU A 76 -28.93 16.55 -16.16
CA LEU A 76 -30.13 16.46 -15.34
C LEU A 76 -30.03 17.54 -14.26
N ASP A 77 -30.86 18.59 -14.40
CA ASP A 77 -31.17 19.55 -13.35
C ASP A 77 -31.75 18.81 -12.14
N TYR A 78 -30.87 18.44 -11.20
CA TYR A 78 -31.25 17.87 -9.92
C TYR A 78 -31.46 19.01 -8.92
N ASP A 79 -32.68 19.57 -8.92
CA ASP A 79 -33.17 20.38 -7.81
C ASP A 79 -33.34 19.45 -6.59
N SER A 80 -32.35 19.45 -5.69
CA SER A 80 -32.46 18.76 -4.41
C SER A 80 -32.00 19.66 -3.28
N ASP A 81 -33.02 20.02 -2.51
CA ASP A 81 -33.06 20.79 -1.29
C ASP A 81 -31.98 20.37 -0.28
N GLY A 82 -31.41 21.37 0.38
CA GLY A 82 -30.18 21.26 1.16
C GLY A 82 -30.24 20.21 2.27
N SER A 83 -29.22 19.34 2.30
CA SER A 83 -28.82 18.66 3.52
C SER A 83 -27.29 18.50 3.58
N ASP A 84 -26.71 19.33 4.45
CA ASP A 84 -25.52 19.11 5.27
C ASP A 84 -24.26 18.55 4.56
N TYR A 85 -23.72 19.32 3.63
CA TYR A 85 -22.31 19.21 3.28
C TYR A 85 -21.50 19.86 4.40
N MET A 86 -20.81 19.06 5.22
CA MET A 86 -19.64 19.58 5.92
C MET A 86 -18.53 19.76 4.89
N GLU A 87 -18.48 20.94 4.27
CA GLU A 87 -17.25 21.43 3.65
C GLU A 87 -16.18 21.49 4.74
N THR A 88 -15.20 20.59 4.69
CA THR A 88 -13.96 20.81 5.45
C THR A 88 -13.22 21.97 4.78
N GLU A 89 -13.04 23.06 5.52
CA GLU A 89 -12.63 24.38 5.04
C GLU A 89 -11.30 24.46 4.28
N ASP A 90 -10.48 23.42 4.21
CA ASP A 90 -9.18 23.54 3.58
C ASP A 90 -8.99 22.49 2.49
N GLY A 91 -9.14 22.91 1.23
CA GLY A 91 -8.56 22.24 0.07
C GLY A 91 -7.03 22.28 0.11
N ILE A 92 -6.45 21.62 1.12
CA ILE A 92 -5.00 21.63 1.37
C ILE A 92 -4.35 20.78 0.29
N GLU A 93 -3.77 21.47 -0.69
CA GLU A 93 -2.57 20.96 -1.34
C GLU A 93 -1.55 20.67 -0.23
N ILE A 94 -1.41 19.40 0.12
CA ILE A 94 -0.51 18.96 1.19
C ILE A 94 0.91 19.13 0.67
N ASP A 95 1.53 20.29 0.95
CA ASP A 95 2.95 20.48 0.77
C ASP A 95 3.68 19.37 1.54
N ALA A 96 4.38 18.52 0.80
CA ALA A 96 5.08 17.35 1.32
C ALA A 96 6.16 17.70 2.36
N ASN A 97 6.49 18.98 2.54
CA ASN A 97 7.53 19.46 3.45
C ASN A 97 6.99 20.10 4.75
N LEU A 98 5.67 20.24 4.93
CA LEU A 98 5.09 20.80 6.15
C LEU A 98 4.89 19.70 7.22
N PRO A 99 5.31 19.92 8.49
CA PRO A 99 5.15 18.94 9.55
C PRO A 99 3.66 18.67 9.83
N LEU A 100 3.25 17.40 9.74
CA LEU A 100 1.86 16.98 9.91
C LEU A 100 1.37 17.19 11.35
N PRO A 101 0.12 17.65 11.59
CA PRO A 101 -0.51 17.64 12.91
C PRO A 101 -0.54 16.23 13.51
N SER A 102 -0.48 16.09 14.85
CA SER A 102 -0.45 14.76 15.52
C SER A 102 -1.61 13.84 15.16
N GLY A 103 -2.82 14.40 14.94
CA GLY A 103 -3.98 13.62 14.48
C GLY A 103 -3.80 13.04 13.07
N TRP A 104 -3.11 13.77 12.18
CA TRP A 104 -2.81 13.31 10.82
C TRP A 104 -1.63 12.36 10.79
N LYS A 105 -0.63 12.55 11.67
CA LYS A 105 0.46 11.59 11.87
C LYS A 105 -0.07 10.21 12.27
N ASN A 106 -1.00 10.14 13.22
CA ASN A 106 -1.61 8.87 13.62
C ASN A 106 -2.36 8.20 12.47
N ARG A 107 -3.10 8.98 11.68
CA ARG A 107 -3.80 8.48 10.48
C ARG A 107 -2.80 7.93 9.47
N ALA A 108 -1.76 8.68 9.15
CA ALA A 108 -0.70 8.30 8.23
C ALA A 108 0.14 7.09 8.70
N ILE A 109 0.31 6.89 10.01
CA ILE A 109 0.92 5.67 10.55
C ILE A 109 0.03 4.45 10.30
N THR A 110 -1.28 4.56 10.53
CA THR A 110 -2.23 3.47 10.23
C THR A 110 -2.29 3.15 8.74
N THR A 111 -2.03 4.14 7.86
CA THR A 111 -2.02 3.91 6.41
C THR A 111 -0.82 3.06 5.96
N LEU A 112 0.33 3.14 6.64
CA LEU A 112 1.52 2.35 6.29
C LEU A 112 1.29 0.84 6.49
N TYR A 113 0.78 0.46 7.66
CA TYR A 113 0.48 -0.94 7.94
C TYR A 113 -0.66 -1.46 7.05
N THR A 114 -1.70 -0.64 6.85
CA THR A 114 -2.84 -0.97 5.99
C THR A 114 -2.41 -1.18 4.54
N SER A 115 -1.62 -0.27 3.98
CA SER A 115 -1.16 -0.36 2.59
C SER A 115 -0.27 -1.59 2.37
N LEU A 116 0.57 -1.95 3.33
CA LEU A 116 1.34 -3.20 3.26
C LEU A 116 0.45 -4.45 3.28
N ARG A 117 -0.56 -4.51 4.16
CA ARG A 117 -1.47 -5.67 4.19
C ARG A 117 -2.27 -5.80 2.90
N VAL A 118 -2.76 -4.69 2.36
CA VAL A 118 -3.46 -4.68 1.08
C VAL A 118 -2.52 -5.11 -0.05
N TYR A 119 -1.24 -4.72 -0.01
CA TYR A 119 -0.23 -5.17 -0.97
C TYR A 119 -0.01 -6.69 -0.94
N ILE A 120 0.21 -7.24 0.26
CA ILE A 120 0.39 -8.68 0.47
C ILE A 120 -0.84 -9.45 -0.01
N MET A 121 -2.03 -8.95 0.33
CA MET A 121 -3.28 -9.60 -0.04
C MET A 121 -3.55 -9.50 -1.55
N ALA A 122 -3.21 -8.38 -2.18
CA ALA A 122 -3.28 -8.21 -3.62
C ALA A 122 -2.32 -9.15 -4.37
N ASP A 123 -1.14 -9.42 -3.82
CA ASP A 123 -0.23 -10.43 -4.35
C ASP A 123 -0.80 -11.85 -4.20
N LYS A 124 -1.31 -12.17 -3.00
CA LYS A 124 -1.90 -13.47 -2.68
C LYS A 124 -3.06 -13.85 -3.62
N TYR A 125 -3.92 -12.89 -3.95
CA TYR A 125 -5.08 -13.10 -4.82
C TYR A 125 -4.87 -12.63 -6.26
N ASP A 126 -3.62 -12.36 -6.66
CA ASP A 126 -3.21 -11.99 -8.01
C ASP A 126 -4.00 -10.81 -8.62
N VAL A 127 -4.15 -9.74 -7.83
CA VAL A 127 -4.77 -8.47 -8.26
C VAL A 127 -3.68 -7.44 -8.51
N SER A 128 -3.05 -7.53 -9.68
CA SER A 128 -1.88 -6.72 -10.06
C SER A 128 -2.11 -5.21 -9.94
N ALA A 129 -3.27 -4.69 -10.35
CA ALA A 129 -3.58 -3.25 -10.24
C ALA A 129 -3.64 -2.79 -8.77
N LEU A 130 -4.20 -3.60 -7.88
CA LEU A 130 -4.24 -3.31 -6.45
C LEU A 130 -2.86 -3.41 -5.82
N LYS A 131 -2.05 -4.39 -6.23
CA LYS A 131 -0.66 -4.55 -5.79
C LYS A 131 0.17 -3.30 -6.16
N LEU A 132 0.00 -2.77 -7.36
CA LEU A 132 0.64 -1.53 -7.78
C LEU A 132 0.19 -0.32 -6.93
N LEU A 133 -1.14 -0.13 -6.80
CA LEU A 133 -1.71 1.00 -6.05
C LEU A 133 -1.29 1.01 -4.58
N SER A 134 -1.44 -0.13 -3.91
CA SER A 134 -1.07 -0.30 -2.50
C SER A 134 0.43 -0.14 -2.28
N GLY A 135 1.26 -0.63 -3.21
CA GLY A 135 2.71 -0.44 -3.16
C GLY A 135 3.12 1.02 -3.32
N GLU A 136 2.48 1.77 -4.21
CA GLU A 136 2.73 3.21 -4.37
C GLU A 136 2.34 4.02 -3.12
N ARG A 137 1.17 3.71 -2.54
CA ARG A 137 0.71 4.33 -1.28
C ARG A 137 1.65 4.03 -0.12
N PHE A 138 2.11 2.79 -0.02
CA PHE A 138 3.11 2.39 0.97
C PHE A 138 4.39 3.21 0.83
N LYS A 139 4.95 3.29 -0.39
CA LYS A 139 6.20 4.02 -0.65
C LYS A 139 6.11 5.50 -0.26
N ARG A 140 5.04 6.16 -0.70
CA ARG A 140 4.77 7.57 -0.41
C ARG A 140 4.66 7.86 1.09
N THR A 141 3.95 7.00 1.81
CA THR A 141 3.77 7.13 3.27
C THR A 141 5.10 6.84 3.98
N ALA A 142 5.80 5.79 3.56
CA ALA A 142 7.08 5.39 4.12
C ALA A 142 8.09 6.54 4.02
N GLU A 143 8.31 7.11 2.84
CA GLU A 143 9.25 8.22 2.60
C GLU A 143 9.09 9.39 3.58
N ARG A 144 7.85 9.69 3.97
CA ARG A 144 7.53 10.83 4.83
C ARG A 144 7.67 10.53 6.32
N LEU A 145 7.28 9.33 6.75
CA LEU A 145 6.96 9.08 8.17
C LEU A 145 7.67 7.90 8.81
N TRP A 146 8.43 7.11 8.04
CA TRP A 146 9.02 5.89 8.57
C TRP A 146 9.95 6.11 9.78
N CYS A 147 10.67 7.24 9.85
CA CYS A 147 11.54 7.56 10.99
C CYS A 147 10.76 7.89 12.27
N GLU A 148 9.56 8.45 12.12
CA GLU A 148 8.69 8.87 13.22
C GLU A 148 7.84 7.71 13.75
N TYR A 149 7.78 6.60 13.02
CA TYR A 149 6.99 5.44 13.39
C TYR A 149 7.81 4.43 14.20
N ASP A 150 7.56 4.37 15.50
CA ASP A 150 8.30 3.49 16.42
C ASP A 150 8.13 2.00 16.10
N ASP A 151 6.96 1.59 15.60
CA ASP A 151 6.64 0.21 15.23
C ASP A 151 6.96 -0.10 13.75
N PHE A 152 7.72 0.76 13.06
CA PHE A 152 8.24 0.46 11.73
C PHE A 152 9.00 -0.89 11.65
N PRO A 153 9.78 -1.35 12.65
CA PRO A 153 10.36 -2.69 12.64
C PRO A 153 9.34 -3.82 12.42
N ALA A 154 8.13 -3.69 12.97
CA ALA A 154 7.08 -4.70 12.78
C ALA A 154 6.57 -4.73 11.34
N VAL A 155 6.52 -3.57 10.66
CA VAL A 155 6.17 -3.46 9.23
C VAL A 155 7.24 -4.16 8.39
N VAL A 156 8.52 -3.93 8.68
CA VAL A 156 9.63 -4.58 7.98
C VAL A 156 9.57 -6.09 8.20
N ASP A 157 9.35 -6.53 9.43
CA ASP A 157 9.23 -7.95 9.75
C ASP A 157 8.06 -8.62 8.99
N LEU A 158 6.90 -7.96 8.94
CA LEU A 158 5.76 -8.44 8.14
C LEU A 158 6.10 -8.50 6.65
N LEU A 159 6.73 -7.46 6.10
CA LEU A 159 7.12 -7.41 4.69
C LEU A 159 8.05 -8.58 4.34
N TYR A 160 9.09 -8.80 5.15
CA TYR A 160 10.06 -9.88 4.92
C TYR A 160 9.52 -11.28 5.27
N GLY A 161 8.48 -11.38 6.10
CA GLY A 161 7.78 -12.63 6.37
C GLY A 161 6.78 -13.04 5.29
N SER A 162 6.23 -12.09 4.53
CA SER A 162 5.08 -12.34 3.64
C SER A 162 5.34 -12.18 2.14
N THR A 163 6.46 -11.59 1.72
CA THR A 163 6.80 -11.41 0.28
C THR A 163 7.93 -12.35 -0.17
N MET A 164 8.28 -12.40 -1.45
CA MET A 164 9.43 -13.20 -1.95
C MET A 164 10.74 -12.40 -1.97
N SER A 165 11.87 -13.10 -2.02
CA SER A 165 13.17 -12.47 -2.30
C SER A 165 13.17 -11.86 -3.71
N GLY A 166 13.50 -10.57 -3.82
CA GLY A 166 13.39 -9.80 -5.06
C GLY A 166 12.11 -8.96 -5.20
N ASP A 167 11.25 -8.93 -4.18
CA ASP A 167 10.09 -8.02 -4.18
C ASP A 167 10.52 -6.54 -4.18
N PRO A 168 9.93 -5.67 -5.02
CA PRO A 168 10.34 -4.28 -5.15
C PRO A 168 10.10 -3.46 -3.87
N LEU A 169 9.18 -3.84 -2.99
CA LEU A 169 9.02 -3.18 -1.69
C LEU A 169 10.16 -3.53 -0.73
N ARG A 170 10.69 -4.76 -0.77
CA ARG A 170 11.87 -5.13 0.04
C ARG A 170 13.08 -4.29 -0.33
N GLU A 171 13.33 -4.14 -1.64
CA GLU A 171 14.43 -3.32 -2.15
C GLU A 171 14.30 -1.86 -1.70
N PHE A 172 13.10 -1.30 -1.87
CA PHE A 172 12.80 0.07 -1.45
C PHE A 172 13.00 0.29 0.05
N VAL A 173 12.42 -0.56 0.90
CA VAL A 173 12.55 -0.46 2.37
C VAL A 173 14.00 -0.62 2.81
N CYS A 174 14.74 -1.55 2.20
CA CYS A 174 16.13 -1.76 2.52
C CYS A 174 16.98 -0.53 2.14
N ALA A 175 16.71 0.09 0.99
CA ALA A 175 17.35 1.34 0.59
C ALA A 175 17.06 2.49 1.58
N LEU A 176 15.78 2.69 1.95
CA LEU A 176 15.38 3.72 2.93
C LEU A 176 16.14 3.57 4.25
N ILE A 177 16.19 2.36 4.80
CA ILE A 177 16.86 2.09 6.08
C ILE A 177 18.37 2.34 5.95
N THR A 178 18.99 1.87 4.86
CA THR A 178 20.44 2.02 4.64
C THR A 178 20.89 3.48 4.74
N HIS A 179 20.11 4.42 4.19
CA HIS A 179 20.45 5.84 4.21
C HIS A 179 20.61 6.43 5.62
N GLN A 180 19.83 5.99 6.61
CA GLN A 180 19.93 6.48 8.00
C GLN A 180 20.72 5.53 8.91
N TYR A 181 20.95 4.28 8.50
CA TYR A 181 21.49 3.22 9.36
C TYR A 181 22.86 3.54 9.95
N HIS A 182 23.72 4.26 9.21
CA HIS A 182 25.04 4.67 9.69
C HIS A 182 24.99 5.76 10.78
N GLY A 183 24.05 6.70 10.66
CA GLY A 183 23.96 7.89 11.52
C GLY A 183 23.15 7.68 12.79
N ASP A 184 22.21 6.73 12.80
CA ASP A 184 21.25 6.55 13.88
C ASP A 184 21.51 5.26 14.69
N ALA A 185 22.04 5.42 15.91
CA ALA A 185 22.24 4.31 16.85
C ALA A 185 20.92 3.73 17.38
N GLY A 186 19.87 4.56 17.51
CA GLY A 186 18.54 4.12 17.92
C GLY A 186 17.89 3.25 16.85
N LEU A 187 17.97 3.65 15.58
CA LEU A 187 17.50 2.84 14.46
C LEU A 187 18.18 1.46 14.43
N ARG A 188 19.50 1.40 14.61
CA ARG A 188 20.23 0.12 14.69
C ARG A 188 19.72 -0.77 15.81
N ALA A 189 19.44 -0.20 16.99
CA ALA A 189 18.87 -0.94 18.10
C ALA A 189 17.46 -1.45 17.80
N ARG A 190 16.59 -0.61 17.20
CA ARG A 190 15.22 -0.98 16.80
C ARG A 190 15.19 -2.05 15.71
N MET A 191 16.11 -2.00 14.74
CA MET A 191 16.15 -2.94 13.61
C MET A 191 16.87 -4.25 13.91
N LYS A 192 17.66 -4.31 14.99
CA LYS A 192 18.38 -5.52 15.40
C LYS A 192 17.51 -6.79 15.45
N PRO A 193 16.34 -6.83 16.12
CA PRO A 193 15.50 -8.03 16.13
C PRO A 193 15.03 -8.47 14.74
N VAL A 194 14.74 -7.51 13.85
CA VAL A 194 14.29 -7.78 12.47
C VAL A 194 15.43 -8.36 11.64
N LEU A 195 16.64 -7.82 11.80
CA LEU A 195 17.86 -8.31 11.13
C LEU A 195 18.25 -9.72 11.58
N GLU A 196 18.08 -10.03 12.87
CA GLU A 196 18.35 -11.37 13.40
C GLU A 196 17.36 -12.41 12.88
N LYS A 197 16.09 -12.01 12.72
CA LYS A 197 15.03 -12.90 12.19
C LYS A 197 15.10 -13.08 10.67
N ASN A 198 15.53 -12.06 9.94
CA ASN A 198 15.55 -12.02 8.47
C ASN A 198 16.99 -11.88 7.95
N PRO A 199 17.72 -13.00 7.74
CA PRO A 199 19.13 -12.96 7.35
C PRO A 199 19.35 -12.41 5.94
N ASP A 200 18.39 -12.60 5.03
CA ASP A 200 18.40 -12.03 3.68
C ASP A 200 18.38 -10.49 3.71
N PHE A 201 17.57 -9.91 4.61
CA PHE A 201 17.57 -8.48 4.87
C PHE A 201 18.93 -7.98 5.37
N ALA A 202 19.54 -8.68 6.33
CA ALA A 202 20.82 -8.30 6.91
C ALA A 202 21.96 -8.34 5.88
N ILE A 203 22.01 -9.38 5.05
CA ILE A 203 22.98 -9.49 3.97
C ILE A 203 22.81 -8.33 2.98
N LYS A 204 21.58 -8.08 2.54
CA LYS A 204 21.29 -7.02 1.57
C LYS A 204 21.63 -5.62 2.10
N LEU A 205 21.33 -5.37 3.38
CA LEU A 205 21.69 -4.13 4.06
C LEU A 205 23.21 -3.92 4.04
N LEU A 206 23.98 -4.96 4.40
CA LEU A 206 25.45 -4.90 4.40
C LEU A 206 26.02 -4.69 3.00
N GLU A 207 25.49 -5.40 1.99
CA GLU A 207 25.90 -5.22 0.59
C GLU A 207 25.69 -3.78 0.12
N MET A 208 24.55 -3.16 0.45
CA MET A 208 24.29 -1.77 0.09
C MET A 208 25.16 -0.79 0.86
N MET A 209 25.42 -1.01 2.14
CA MET A 209 26.36 -0.18 2.92
C MET A 209 27.77 -0.22 2.32
N VAL A 210 28.28 -1.40 1.95
CA VAL A 210 29.60 -1.55 1.31
C VAL A 210 29.61 -0.94 -0.10
N GLY A 211 28.54 -1.14 -0.87
CA GLY A 211 28.37 -0.54 -2.20
C GLY A 211 28.37 0.99 -2.19
N ILE A 212 27.73 1.61 -1.19
CA ILE A 212 27.75 3.07 -0.97
C ILE A 212 29.16 3.54 -0.64
N THR A 213 29.89 2.83 0.22
CA THR A 213 31.28 3.22 0.55
C THR A 213 32.24 3.15 -0.64
N THR A 214 31.97 2.27 -1.62
CA THR A 214 32.84 2.12 -2.80
C THR A 214 32.57 3.18 -3.86
N THR A 215 31.31 3.62 -4.00
CA THR A 215 30.92 4.68 -4.94
C THR A 215 31.35 6.08 -4.49
N ASP A 216 31.39 6.34 -3.19
CA ASP A 216 31.84 7.62 -2.62
C ASP A 216 33.37 7.82 -2.70
N VAL A 217 34.14 6.73 -2.70
CA VAL A 217 35.62 6.77 -2.89
C VAL A 217 36.02 6.92 -4.36
N ALA A 218 35.16 6.52 -5.31
CA ALA A 218 35.44 6.63 -6.74
C ALA A 218 35.14 8.02 -7.35
N LEU A 219 34.55 8.94 -6.58
CA LEU A 219 34.21 10.32 -6.99
C LEU A 219 35.07 11.41 -6.31
N ARG A 220 36.18 11.05 -5.69
CA ARG A 220 37.20 11.98 -5.17
C ARG A 220 38.56 11.74 -5.81
#